data_AF-A0A1F4F261-F1
#
_entry.id   AF-A0A1F4F261-F1
#
_cell.length_a   1.000
_cell.length_b   1.000
_cell.length_c   1.000
_cell.angle_alpha   90.00
_cell.angle_beta   90.00
_cell.angle_gamma   90.00
#
_symmetry.space_group_name_H-M   'P 1'
#
loop_
_entity.id
_entity.type
_entity.pdbx_description
1 polymer ?
#
loop_
_entity_poly.entity_id
_entity_poly.type
_entity_poly.pdbx_seq_one_letter_code
_entity_poly.pdbx_strand_id
1 'polypeptide(L)'
;MRWIGVRSCLAAWFLGGCASAPPPDWQLNARAALAAFEHHYLVGDTRLAEQEFARARAEIARTGRGDLLARAELVRCATRAASLEFDECPGFERLRADAGAEELGYAEYLAGRADRAATEDPLSRLVGAGVQFKSGKIAPAAIGAAVDTASGQGWRRPLLAWLGVQAKRAQDAGDREAATRIQRRIDTVLGTKIDRPRAQ
;
A
#
# COMPACT_ATOMS: atom_id res chain seq x y z
N MET A 1 49.90 -41.42 -29.19
CA MET A 1 50.08 -40.01 -29.57
C MET A 1 49.24 -39.15 -28.62
N ARG A 2 49.78 -38.53 -27.55
CA ARG A 2 50.37 -37.17 -27.49
C ARG A 2 49.74 -36.16 -28.46
N TRP A 3 49.14 -35.11 -27.91
CA TRP A 3 49.43 -33.66 -28.10
C TRP A 3 48.57 -32.86 -27.08
N ILE A 4 49.17 -32.26 -26.02
CA ILE A 4 49.48 -30.81 -25.87
C ILE A 4 48.19 -29.97 -25.93
N GLY A 5 47.66 -29.35 -24.87
CA GLY A 5 48.29 -28.46 -23.90
C GLY A 5 47.71 -27.05 -24.11
N VAL A 6 46.65 -26.68 -23.38
CA VAL A 6 46.11 -25.30 -23.38
C VAL A 6 46.21 -24.72 -21.98
N ARG A 7 46.97 -23.62 -21.94
CA ARG A 7 47.35 -22.80 -20.79
C ARG A 7 46.15 -22.07 -20.17
N SER A 8 46.25 -21.92 -18.85
CA SER A 8 45.53 -20.98 -17.99
C SER A 8 45.12 -19.65 -18.62
N CYS A 9 43.88 -19.24 -18.35
CA CYS A 9 43.57 -17.87 -17.98
C CYS A 9 42.75 -17.90 -16.70
N LEU A 10 43.43 -17.72 -15.57
CA LEU A 10 42.82 -17.24 -14.33
C LEU A 10 42.20 -15.88 -14.63
N ALA A 11 40.91 -15.86 -14.93
CA ALA A 11 40.12 -14.63 -14.94
C ALA A 11 39.92 -14.24 -13.47
N ALA A 12 40.83 -13.42 -12.96
CA ALA A 12 40.64 -12.70 -11.70
C ALA A 12 39.45 -11.76 -11.87
N TRP A 13 38.30 -12.16 -11.35
CA TRP A 13 37.13 -11.32 -11.22
C TRP A 13 37.48 -10.16 -10.28
N PHE A 14 37.66 -8.97 -10.87
CA PHE A 14 37.69 -7.73 -10.10
C PHE A 14 36.32 -7.57 -9.41
N LEU A 15 36.31 -7.74 -8.10
CA LEU A 15 35.26 -7.27 -7.21
C LEU A 15 35.29 -5.73 -7.22
N GLY A 16 34.76 -5.13 -8.30
CA GLY A 16 34.44 -3.72 -8.35
C GLY A 16 33.25 -3.45 -7.42
N GLY A 17 33.52 -3.25 -6.13
CA GLY A 17 32.54 -2.73 -5.20
C GLY A 17 32.11 -1.34 -5.68
N CYS A 18 30.89 -1.24 -6.21
CA CYS A 18 30.27 0.06 -6.48
C CYS A 18 29.98 0.72 -5.13
N ALA A 19 30.94 1.47 -4.59
CA ALA A 19 30.68 2.39 -3.51
C ALA A 19 29.83 3.53 -4.09
N SER A 20 28.50 3.41 -4.03
CA SER A 20 27.60 4.51 -4.35
C SER A 20 27.75 5.60 -3.29
N ALA A 21 27.74 6.86 -3.73
CA ALA A 21 27.63 7.99 -2.82
C ALA A 21 26.34 7.85 -1.97
N PRO A 22 26.34 8.32 -0.71
CA PRO A 22 25.13 8.31 0.10
C PRO A 22 24.00 9.07 -0.61
N PRO A 23 22.74 8.65 -0.43
CA PRO A 23 21.61 9.35 -1.03
C PRO A 23 21.55 10.79 -0.48
N PRO A 24 21.18 11.78 -1.31
CA PRO A 24 21.01 13.15 -0.84
C PRO A 24 19.85 13.27 0.15
N ASP A 25 19.92 14.25 1.05
CA ASP A 25 18.96 14.42 2.17
C ASP A 25 17.50 14.46 1.72
N TRP A 26 17.20 15.10 0.58
CA TRP A 26 15.83 15.17 0.06
C TRP A 26 15.23 13.77 -0.19
N GLN A 27 16.04 12.78 -0.60
CA GLN A 27 15.56 11.41 -0.82
C GLN A 27 15.20 10.74 0.51
N LEU A 28 16.04 10.90 1.53
CA LEU A 28 15.79 10.35 2.86
C LEU A 28 14.55 11.00 3.49
N ASN A 29 14.45 12.33 3.41
CA ASN A 29 13.31 13.10 3.91
C ASN A 29 12.00 12.74 3.19
N ALA A 30 12.03 12.61 1.86
CA ALA A 30 10.85 12.23 1.09
C ALA A 30 10.38 10.81 1.43
N ARG A 31 11.29 9.83 1.55
CA ARG A 31 10.95 8.45 1.93
C ARG A 31 10.38 8.37 3.34
N ALA A 32 11.00 9.08 4.29
CA ALA A 32 10.51 9.13 5.67
C ALA A 32 9.09 9.75 5.74
N ALA A 33 8.86 10.85 5.02
CA ALA A 33 7.56 11.50 4.96
C ALA A 33 6.50 10.63 4.26
N LEU A 34 6.83 9.89 3.20
CA LEU A 34 5.90 8.93 2.58
C LEU A 34 5.54 7.78 3.52
N ALA A 35 6.51 7.20 4.23
CA ALA A 35 6.26 6.14 5.22
C ALA A 35 5.39 6.65 6.38
N ALA A 36 5.62 7.89 6.82
CA ALA A 36 4.79 8.53 7.84
C ALA A 36 3.36 8.80 7.33
N PHE A 37 3.20 9.24 6.07
CA PHE A 37 1.89 9.36 5.43
C PHE A 37 1.15 8.01 5.43
N GLU A 38 1.78 6.92 4.96
CA GLU A 38 1.18 5.59 4.93
C GLU A 38 0.71 5.17 6.33
N HIS A 39 1.59 5.29 7.32
CA HIS A 39 1.28 4.95 8.70
C HIS A 39 0.08 5.75 9.22
N HIS A 40 0.15 7.09 9.20
CA HIS A 40 -0.90 7.96 9.71
C HIS A 40 -2.22 7.77 8.97
N TYR A 41 -2.19 7.53 7.67
CA TYR A 41 -3.39 7.27 6.89
C TYR A 41 -4.09 5.99 7.34
N LEU A 42 -3.33 4.89 7.47
CA LEU A 42 -3.84 3.55 7.78
C LEU A 42 -4.35 3.44 9.23
N VAL A 43 -3.71 4.12 10.19
CA VAL A 43 -4.24 4.21 11.57
C VAL A 43 -5.41 5.19 11.69
N GLY A 44 -5.58 6.07 10.71
CA GLY A 44 -6.75 6.92 10.53
C GLY A 44 -6.56 8.40 10.92
N ASP A 45 -5.32 8.85 11.12
CA ASP A 45 -4.95 10.24 11.42
C ASP A 45 -4.81 11.06 10.12
N THR A 46 -5.90 11.24 9.37
CA THR A 46 -5.88 11.87 8.04
C THR A 46 -5.19 13.23 8.01
N ARG A 47 -5.39 14.07 9.04
CA ARG A 47 -4.78 15.40 9.09
C ARG A 47 -3.25 15.33 9.10
N LEU A 48 -2.68 14.39 9.87
CA LEU A 48 -1.24 14.22 9.95
C LEU A 48 -0.70 13.51 8.71
N ALA A 49 -1.46 12.54 8.17
CA ALA A 49 -1.13 11.91 6.90
C ALA A 49 -0.97 12.96 5.79
N GLU A 50 -1.94 13.85 5.59
CA GLU A 50 -1.86 14.88 4.54
C GLU A 50 -0.70 15.87 4.75
N GLN A 51 -0.31 16.16 5.99
CA GLN A 51 0.88 16.97 6.28
C GLN A 51 2.16 16.27 5.83
N GLU A 52 2.31 14.99 6.16
CA GLU A 52 3.47 14.19 5.76
C GLU A 52 3.51 13.99 4.24
N PHE A 53 2.35 13.80 3.60
CA PHE A 53 2.29 13.72 2.14
C PHE A 53 2.69 15.03 1.46
N ALA A 54 2.22 16.17 1.97
CA ALA A 54 2.62 17.49 1.50
C ALA A 54 4.14 17.71 1.66
N ARG A 55 4.71 17.28 2.79
CA ARG A 55 6.15 17.32 3.04
C ARG A 55 6.92 16.48 2.03
N ALA A 56 6.51 15.23 1.78
CA ALA A 56 7.13 14.37 0.79
C ALA A 56 7.12 15.02 -0.60
N ARG A 57 5.97 15.56 -1.03
CA ARG A 57 5.86 16.27 -2.31
C ARG A 57 6.76 17.50 -2.38
N ALA A 58 6.89 18.26 -1.29
CA ALA A 58 7.74 19.45 -1.25
C ALA A 58 9.25 19.12 -1.33
N GLU A 59 9.70 18.01 -0.75
CA GLU A 59 11.08 17.52 -0.92
C GLU A 59 11.35 17.13 -2.38
N ILE A 60 10.43 16.38 -3.00
CA ILE A 60 10.59 15.92 -4.38
C ILE A 60 10.49 17.10 -5.37
N ALA A 61 9.54 18.02 -5.19
CA ALA A 61 9.30 19.13 -6.10
C ALA A 61 10.52 20.05 -6.26
N ARG A 62 11.35 20.20 -5.22
CA ARG A 62 12.61 20.96 -5.27
C ARG A 62 13.62 20.43 -6.30
N THR A 63 13.45 19.18 -6.76
CA THR A 63 14.33 18.55 -7.75
C THR A 63 13.84 18.70 -9.18
N GLY A 64 12.61 19.19 -9.40
CA GLY A 64 11.97 19.24 -10.72
C GLY A 64 11.62 17.87 -11.32
N ARG A 65 11.67 16.80 -10.53
CA ARG A 65 11.43 15.41 -10.99
C ARG A 65 9.95 15.05 -10.97
N GLY A 66 9.26 15.29 -12.09
CA GLY A 66 7.85 14.96 -12.28
C GLY A 66 7.54 13.46 -12.14
N ASP A 67 8.44 12.60 -12.61
CA ASP A 67 8.37 11.14 -12.47
C ASP A 67 8.31 10.70 -11.00
N LEU A 68 9.12 11.31 -10.13
CA LEU A 68 9.13 11.01 -8.70
C LEU A 68 7.89 11.57 -7.98
N LEU A 69 7.34 12.70 -8.43
CA LEU A 69 6.06 13.20 -7.93
C LEU A 69 4.93 12.25 -8.34
N ALA A 70 4.95 11.71 -9.56
CA ALA A 70 3.97 10.73 -10.03
C ALA A 70 4.01 9.47 -9.16
N ARG A 71 5.21 8.97 -8.83
CA ARG A 71 5.40 7.85 -7.91
C ARG A 71 4.85 8.14 -6.51
N ALA A 72 5.10 9.33 -5.95
CA ALA A 72 4.53 9.72 -4.66
C ALA A 72 2.99 9.73 -4.69
N GLU A 73 2.39 10.23 -5.76
CA GLU A 73 0.93 10.21 -5.93
C GLU A 73 0.36 8.80 -6.08
N LEU A 74 1.10 7.87 -6.71
CA LEU A 74 0.73 6.46 -6.73
C LEU A 74 0.81 5.79 -5.36
N VAL A 75 1.78 6.16 -4.51
CA VAL A 75 1.82 5.72 -3.11
C VAL A 75 0.53 6.12 -2.39
N ARG A 76 0.12 7.39 -2.52
CA ARG A 76 -1.16 7.85 -1.95
C ARG A 76 -2.35 7.06 -2.47
N CYS A 77 -2.42 6.83 -3.78
CA CYS A 77 -3.53 6.05 -4.35
C CYS A 77 -3.55 4.60 -3.84
N ALA A 78 -2.39 3.96 -3.71
CA ALA A 78 -2.26 2.62 -3.18
C ALA A 78 -2.71 2.53 -1.70
N THR A 79 -2.26 3.44 -0.84
CA THR A 79 -2.67 3.49 0.58
C THR A 79 -4.18 3.63 0.74
N ARG A 80 -4.83 4.40 -0.15
CA ARG A 80 -6.29 4.55 -0.19
C ARG A 80 -6.99 3.29 -0.69
N ALA A 81 -6.47 2.66 -1.74
CA ALA A 81 -6.97 1.39 -2.25
C ALA A 81 -6.89 0.27 -1.18
N ALA A 82 -5.84 0.24 -0.36
CA ALA A 82 -5.71 -0.68 0.77
C ALA A 82 -6.84 -0.51 1.81
N SER A 83 -7.40 0.70 1.90
CA SER A 83 -8.53 1.07 2.75
C SER A 83 -9.89 1.00 2.04
N LEU A 84 -9.94 0.40 0.84
CA LEU A 84 -11.14 0.35 -0.03
C LEU A 84 -11.70 1.73 -0.40
N GLU A 85 -10.86 2.76 -0.39
CA GLU A 85 -11.19 4.09 -0.85
C GLU A 85 -10.70 4.26 -2.28
N PHE A 86 -11.60 4.07 -3.25
CA PHE A 86 -11.26 4.13 -4.66
C PHE A 86 -11.63 5.48 -5.27
N ASP A 87 -10.69 6.04 -6.03
CA ASP A 87 -10.91 7.10 -7.00
C ASP A 87 -10.04 6.83 -8.25
N GLU A 88 -10.00 7.79 -9.17
CA GLU A 88 -9.17 7.72 -10.38
C GLU A 88 -7.75 8.26 -10.16
N CYS A 89 -7.22 8.17 -8.93
CA CYS A 89 -5.89 8.68 -8.56
C CYS A 89 -5.60 10.10 -9.10
N PRO A 90 -6.44 11.12 -8.84
CA PRO A 90 -6.38 12.41 -9.54
C PRO A 90 -5.06 13.18 -9.39
N GLY A 91 -4.28 12.89 -8.34
CA GLY A 91 -2.93 13.43 -8.19
C GLY A 91 -1.94 12.88 -9.20
N PHE A 92 -1.98 11.56 -9.45
CA PHE A 92 -1.14 10.90 -10.43
C PHE A 92 -1.55 11.30 -11.85
N GLU A 93 -2.85 11.39 -12.13
CA GLU A 93 -3.34 11.72 -13.48
C GLU A 93 -2.85 13.09 -13.98
N ARG A 94 -2.66 14.06 -13.07
CA ARG A 94 -2.04 15.36 -13.42
C ARG A 94 -0.55 15.26 -13.81
N LEU A 95 0.13 14.21 -13.37
CA LEU A 95 1.56 13.98 -13.57
C LEU A 95 1.82 12.81 -14.54
N ARG A 96 0.77 12.21 -15.11
CA ARG A 96 0.87 11.00 -15.93
C ARG A 96 1.78 11.17 -17.14
N ALA A 97 1.85 12.38 -17.71
CA ALA A 97 2.72 12.70 -18.83
C ALA A 97 4.22 12.65 -18.48
N ASP A 98 4.57 12.87 -17.20
CA ASP A 98 5.95 12.82 -16.71
C ASP A 98 6.33 11.43 -16.16
N ALA A 99 5.38 10.50 -16.10
CA ALA A 99 5.55 9.20 -15.48
C ALA A 99 6.34 8.22 -16.36
N GLY A 100 7.21 7.43 -15.72
CA GLY A 100 7.93 6.33 -16.38
C GLY A 100 7.04 5.11 -16.64
N ALA A 101 7.58 4.13 -17.36
CA ALA A 101 6.87 2.90 -17.67
C ALA A 101 6.47 2.08 -16.42
N GLU A 102 7.29 2.14 -15.36
CA GLU A 102 6.98 1.45 -14.09
C GLU A 102 5.77 2.08 -13.41
N GLU A 103 5.73 3.41 -13.30
CA GLU A 103 4.60 4.14 -12.72
C GLU A 103 3.32 3.92 -13.52
N LEU A 104 3.38 3.97 -14.85
CA LEU A 104 2.24 3.69 -15.72
C LEU A 104 1.71 2.26 -15.50
N GLY A 105 2.58 1.26 -15.46
CA GLY A 105 2.19 -0.12 -15.18
C GLY A 105 1.55 -0.29 -13.81
N TYR A 106 2.06 0.41 -12.79
CA TYR A 106 1.46 0.37 -11.46
C TYR A 106 0.10 1.08 -11.40
N ALA A 107 -0.08 2.17 -12.14
CA ALA A 107 -1.37 2.84 -12.27
C ALA A 107 -2.43 1.94 -12.93
N GLU A 108 -2.07 1.20 -13.97
CA GLU A 108 -2.96 0.22 -14.61
C GLU A 108 -3.35 -0.91 -13.65
N TYR A 109 -2.42 -1.36 -12.82
CA TYR A 109 -2.71 -2.31 -11.75
C TYR A 109 -3.66 -1.73 -10.69
N LEU A 110 -3.42 -0.53 -10.18
CA LEU A 110 -4.31 0.13 -9.20
C LEU A 110 -5.71 0.40 -9.79
N ALA A 111 -5.80 0.60 -11.10
CA ALA A 111 -7.06 0.71 -11.81
C ALA A 111 -7.78 -0.64 -12.05
N GLY A 112 -7.16 -1.78 -11.71
CA GLY A 112 -7.71 -3.11 -11.92
C GLY A 112 -7.65 -3.59 -13.37
N ARG A 113 -6.84 -2.93 -14.22
CA ARG A 113 -6.65 -3.25 -15.64
C ARG A 113 -5.42 -4.11 -15.92
N ALA A 114 -4.58 -4.34 -14.90
CA ALA A 114 -3.45 -5.25 -14.95
C ALA A 114 -3.37 -6.09 -13.67
N ASP A 115 -2.78 -7.28 -13.77
CA ASP A 115 -2.50 -8.13 -12.62
C ASP A 115 -1.04 -7.92 -12.15
N ARG A 116 -0.80 -8.09 -10.85
CA ARG A 116 0.54 -8.05 -10.24
C ARG A 116 0.71 -9.23 -9.32
N ALA A 117 1.92 -9.78 -9.27
CA ALA A 117 2.25 -10.89 -8.38
C ALA A 117 1.98 -10.51 -6.92
N ALA A 118 1.47 -11.47 -6.14
CA ALA A 118 1.30 -11.32 -4.72
C ALA A 118 2.67 -11.12 -4.03
N THR A 119 2.67 -10.35 -2.94
CA THR A 119 3.86 -10.02 -2.17
C THR A 119 3.67 -10.39 -0.69
N GLU A 120 4.77 -10.49 0.05
CA GLU A 120 4.73 -10.71 1.51
C GLU A 120 4.47 -9.44 2.31
N ASP A 121 4.76 -8.27 1.73
CA ASP A 121 4.55 -6.97 2.37
C ASP A 121 3.05 -6.75 2.74
N PRO A 122 2.73 -6.44 4.01
CA PRO A 122 1.35 -6.29 4.47
C PRO A 122 0.54 -5.22 3.73
N LEU A 123 1.15 -4.06 3.42
CA LEU A 123 0.44 -3.00 2.71
C LEU A 123 0.13 -3.44 1.28
N SER A 124 1.12 -3.97 0.58
CA SER A 124 0.98 -4.46 -0.79
C SER A 124 -0.06 -5.58 -0.91
N ARG A 125 -0.19 -6.45 0.11
CA ARG A 125 -1.28 -7.45 0.19
C ARG A 125 -2.65 -6.80 0.27
N LEU A 126 -2.82 -5.76 1.10
CA LEU A 126 -4.09 -5.02 1.19
C LEU A 126 -4.41 -4.24 -0.08
N VAL A 127 -3.40 -3.64 -0.72
CA VAL A 127 -3.57 -3.01 -2.04
C VAL A 127 -4.09 -4.02 -3.05
N GLY A 128 -3.47 -5.20 -3.13
CA GLY A 128 -3.90 -6.26 -4.04
C GLY A 128 -5.30 -6.78 -3.75
N ALA A 129 -5.65 -6.99 -2.48
CA ALA A 129 -7.01 -7.31 -2.08
C ALA A 129 -8.00 -6.20 -2.48
N GLY A 130 -7.62 -4.93 -2.29
CA GLY A 130 -8.43 -3.77 -2.70
C GLY A 130 -8.66 -3.73 -4.22
N VAL A 131 -7.61 -3.94 -5.02
CA VAL A 131 -7.72 -4.00 -6.49
C VAL A 131 -8.59 -5.16 -6.97
N GLN A 132 -8.45 -6.34 -6.37
CA GLN A 132 -9.31 -7.50 -6.66
C GLN A 132 -10.77 -7.23 -6.27
N PHE A 133 -10.99 -6.54 -5.14
CA PHE A 133 -12.33 -6.14 -4.72
C PHE A 133 -12.94 -5.12 -5.69
N LYS A 134 -12.19 -4.08 -6.07
CA LYS A 134 -12.61 -3.06 -7.06
C LYS A 134 -13.01 -3.69 -8.39
N SER A 135 -12.26 -4.69 -8.85
CA SER A 135 -12.49 -5.39 -10.12
C SER A 135 -13.52 -6.54 -10.03
N GLY A 136 -14.13 -6.78 -8.87
CA GLY A 136 -15.11 -7.86 -8.67
C GLY A 136 -14.52 -9.29 -8.70
N LYS A 137 -13.20 -9.42 -8.59
CA LYS A 137 -12.46 -10.69 -8.69
C LYS A 137 -12.06 -11.28 -7.34
N ILE A 138 -12.38 -10.63 -6.23
CA ILE A 138 -11.89 -11.04 -4.91
C ILE A 138 -12.48 -12.38 -4.44
N ALA A 139 -11.61 -13.29 -4.04
CA ALA A 139 -12.00 -14.56 -3.44
C ALA A 139 -12.56 -14.37 -2.01
N PRO A 140 -13.56 -15.15 -1.58
CA PRO A 140 -14.09 -15.09 -0.22
C PRO A 140 -13.04 -15.18 0.89
N ALA A 141 -12.02 -16.04 0.72
CA ALA A 141 -10.95 -16.23 1.69
C ALA A 141 -10.01 -15.01 1.78
N ALA A 142 -9.81 -14.28 0.68
CA ALA A 142 -8.96 -13.08 0.65
C ALA A 142 -9.54 -11.94 1.52
N ILE A 143 -10.87 -11.89 1.69
CA ILE A 143 -11.53 -10.92 2.59
C ILE A 143 -11.19 -11.21 4.07
N GLY A 144 -11.07 -12.49 4.44
CA GLY A 144 -10.60 -12.89 5.78
C GLY A 144 -9.15 -12.49 5.98
N ALA A 145 -8.28 -12.86 5.04
CA ALA A 145 -6.86 -12.52 5.07
C ALA A 145 -6.59 -11.00 5.13
N ALA A 146 -7.41 -10.19 4.47
CA ALA A 146 -7.31 -8.73 4.53
C ALA A 146 -7.66 -8.18 5.93
N VAL A 147 -8.70 -8.72 6.57
CA VAL A 147 -9.02 -8.38 7.97
C VAL A 147 -7.89 -8.78 8.91
N ASP A 148 -7.32 -9.98 8.74
CA ASP A 148 -6.23 -10.45 9.59
C ASP A 148 -4.96 -9.61 9.40
N THR A 149 -4.65 -9.23 8.16
CA THR A 149 -3.52 -8.34 7.83
C THR A 149 -3.70 -6.97 8.47
N ALA A 150 -4.84 -6.31 8.25
CA ALA A 150 -5.11 -4.98 8.81
C ALA A 150 -5.15 -5.01 10.36
N SER A 151 -5.77 -6.04 10.94
CA SER A 151 -5.82 -6.22 12.39
C SER A 151 -4.44 -6.48 12.99
N GLY A 152 -3.62 -7.32 12.37
CA GLY A 152 -2.28 -7.66 12.86
C GLY A 152 -1.31 -6.48 12.82
N GLN A 153 -1.52 -5.53 11.91
CA GLN A 153 -0.74 -4.29 11.82
C GLN A 153 -1.31 -3.13 12.68
N GLY A 154 -2.48 -3.30 13.30
CA GLY A 154 -3.16 -2.21 14.01
C GLY A 154 -3.69 -1.11 13.09
N TRP A 155 -3.90 -1.41 11.80
CA TRP A 155 -4.37 -0.43 10.81
C TRP A 155 -5.89 -0.31 10.86
N ARG A 156 -6.35 0.61 11.69
CA ARG A 156 -7.77 0.86 11.97
C ARG A 156 -8.62 1.11 10.73
N ARG A 157 -8.14 1.95 9.81
CA ARG A 157 -8.92 2.38 8.62
C ARG A 157 -9.23 1.22 7.66
N PRO A 158 -8.23 0.46 7.16
CA PRO A 158 -8.52 -0.71 6.33
C PRO A 158 -9.24 -1.81 7.11
N LEU A 159 -8.97 -1.97 8.41
CA LEU A 159 -9.70 -2.95 9.23
C LEU A 159 -11.21 -2.66 9.25
N LEU A 160 -11.61 -1.41 9.47
CA LEU A 160 -13.02 -1.02 9.43
C LEU A 160 -13.64 -1.23 8.05
N ALA A 161 -12.92 -0.89 6.99
CA ALA A 161 -13.38 -1.08 5.61
C ALA A 161 -13.67 -2.56 5.32
N TRP A 162 -12.72 -3.46 5.63
CA TRP A 162 -12.87 -4.89 5.39
C TRP A 162 -13.88 -5.58 6.31
N LEU A 163 -14.02 -5.14 7.57
CA LEU A 163 -15.10 -5.60 8.44
C LEU A 163 -16.48 -5.19 7.89
N GLY A 164 -16.61 -4.00 7.32
CA GLY A 164 -17.82 -3.56 6.62
C GLY A 164 -18.18 -4.48 5.46
N VAL A 165 -17.19 -4.88 4.64
CA VAL A 165 -17.38 -5.87 3.57
C VAL A 165 -17.88 -7.22 4.13
N GLN A 166 -17.26 -7.73 5.20
CA GLN A 166 -17.70 -8.99 5.82
C GLN A 166 -19.14 -8.89 6.37
N ALA A 167 -19.48 -7.77 7.03
CA ALA A 167 -20.81 -7.55 7.58
C ALA A 167 -21.88 -7.56 6.48
N LYS A 168 -21.64 -6.83 5.38
CA LYS A 168 -22.56 -6.79 4.23
C LYS A 168 -22.78 -8.17 3.61
N ARG A 169 -21.70 -8.95 3.43
CA ARG A 169 -21.80 -10.32 2.88
C ARG A 169 -22.59 -11.26 3.79
N ALA A 170 -22.40 -11.17 5.11
CA ALA A 170 -23.17 -11.97 6.06
C ALA A 170 -24.66 -11.60 6.03
N GLN A 171 -24.98 -10.32 5.92
CA GLN A 171 -26.37 -9.84 5.77
C GLN A 171 -27.01 -10.37 4.48
N ASP A 172 -26.30 -10.29 3.35
CA ASP A 172 -26.79 -10.77 2.05
C ASP A 172 -26.99 -12.29 2.02
N ALA A 173 -26.18 -13.03 2.77
CA ALA A 173 -26.32 -14.47 2.97
C ALA A 173 -27.41 -14.86 3.98
N GLY A 174 -28.03 -13.88 4.66
CA GLY A 174 -29.01 -14.13 5.73
C GLY A 174 -28.40 -14.62 7.05
N ASP A 175 -27.07 -14.64 7.17
CA ASP A 175 -26.36 -15.03 8.39
C ASP A 175 -26.34 -13.88 9.41
N ARG A 176 -27.48 -13.73 10.11
CA ARG A 176 -27.69 -12.69 11.12
C ARG A 176 -26.73 -12.83 12.31
N GLU A 177 -26.34 -14.05 12.67
CA GLU A 177 -25.43 -14.28 13.78
C GLU A 177 -24.03 -13.76 13.46
N ALA A 178 -23.50 -14.12 12.28
CA ALA A 178 -22.22 -13.60 11.81
C ALA A 178 -22.25 -12.08 11.64
N ALA A 179 -23.30 -11.53 11.04
CA ALA A 179 -23.44 -10.08 10.88
C ALA A 179 -23.38 -9.35 12.23
N THR A 180 -24.10 -9.85 13.24
CA THR A 180 -24.09 -9.27 14.59
C THR A 180 -22.71 -9.38 15.25
N ARG A 181 -22.03 -10.52 15.09
CA ARG A 181 -20.66 -10.71 15.62
C ARG A 181 -19.67 -9.74 14.98
N ILE A 182 -19.74 -9.53 13.67
CA ILE A 182 -18.88 -8.59 12.95
C ILE A 182 -19.17 -7.15 13.36
N GLN A 183 -20.45 -6.78 13.49
CA GLN A 183 -20.83 -5.44 13.95
C GLN A 183 -20.25 -5.12 15.34
N ARG A 184 -20.31 -6.07 16.28
CA ARG A 184 -19.68 -5.88 17.60
C ARG A 184 -18.18 -5.61 17.51
N ARG A 185 -17.46 -6.21 16.55
CA ARG A 185 -16.03 -5.94 16.32
C ARG A 185 -15.82 -4.52 15.78
N ILE A 186 -16.64 -4.09 14.83
CA ILE A 186 -16.63 -2.72 14.30
C ILE A 186 -16.82 -1.71 15.44
N ASP A 187 -17.82 -1.93 16.30
CA ASP A 187 -18.11 -1.08 17.45
C ASP A 187 -16.90 -1.01 18.42
N THR A 188 -16.22 -2.12 18.67
CA THR A 188 -15.00 -2.15 19.47
C THR A 188 -13.87 -1.33 18.84
N VAL A 189 -13.64 -1.46 17.52
CA VAL A 189 -12.59 -0.72 16.80
C VAL A 189 -12.90 0.79 16.75
N LEU A 190 -14.17 1.16 16.70
CA LEU A 190 -14.62 2.55 16.78
C LEU A 190 -14.60 3.13 18.21
N GLY A 191 -14.35 2.32 19.23
CA GLY A 191 -14.36 2.76 20.64
C GLY A 191 -15.76 3.00 21.23
N THR A 192 -16.84 2.77 20.46
CA THR A 192 -18.23 3.05 20.91
C THR A 192 -18.67 2.26 22.14
N LYS A 193 -17.98 1.15 22.44
CA LYS A 193 -18.20 0.33 23.64
C LYS A 193 -17.32 0.71 24.84
N ILE A 194 -16.20 1.41 24.62
CA ILE A 194 -15.22 1.72 25.68
C ILE A 194 -15.62 3.02 26.41
N ASP A 195 -16.22 3.98 25.72
CA ASP A 195 -16.59 5.30 26.27
C ASP A 195 -17.87 5.31 27.15
N ARG A 196 -18.16 4.24 27.90
CA ARG A 196 -19.34 4.21 28.80
C ARG A 196 -18.95 4.01 30.27
N PRO A 197 -18.71 5.08 31.04
CA PRO A 197 -19.07 5.07 32.46
C PRO A 197 -20.60 5.11 32.58
N ARG A 198 -21.17 4.14 33.30
CA ARG A 198 -22.55 4.20 33.82
C ARG A 198 -22.52 4.95 35.16
N ALA A 199 -23.26 6.05 35.26
CA ALA A 199 -23.84 6.62 36.49
C ALA A 199 -24.85 7.70 36.02
N GLN A 200 -26.18 7.52 36.15
CA GLN A 200 -26.99 7.76 37.36
C GLN A 200 -26.68 9.10 38.01
#